data_AF-A0A067DAF7-F1
#
_entry.id   AF-A0A067DAF7-F1
#
_cell.length_a   1.000
_cell.length_b   1.000
_cell.length_c   1.000
_cell.angle_alpha   90.00
_cell.angle_beta   90.00
_cell.angle_gamma   90.00
#
_symmetry.space_group_name_H-M   'P 1'
#
loop_
_entity.id
_entity.type
_entity.pdbx_description
1 polymer ?
#
loop_
_entity_poly.entity_id
_entity_poly.type
_entity_poly.pdbx_seq_one_letter_code
_entity_poly.pdbx_strand_id
1 'polypeptide(L)'
;MKLLFFCVKHDIDVPNMDDMFVDRGRSRRKAQEITNLHRYRVELYYEVLDMQLQELNSRFNETNTELLLCLACLSPNDLFSDFNKQKLLRLAQLYPNEFSTIDIMALGTQLDTYILDMRTSGEFSELKDIGDLAKRM
;
A
#
# COMPACT_ATOMS: atom_id res chain seq x y z
N MET A 1 22.00 16.64 -1.57
CA MET A 1 22.55 17.53 -0.52
C MET A 1 21.94 17.33 0.88
N LYS A 2 20.65 16.93 1.03
CA LYS A 2 20.02 16.72 2.36
C LYS A 2 20.66 15.58 3.20
N LEU A 3 21.12 14.51 2.58
CA LEU A 3 21.69 13.34 3.27
C LEU A 3 23.04 13.64 3.95
N LEU A 4 24.00 14.22 3.23
CA LEU A 4 25.31 14.61 3.78
C LEU A 4 25.18 15.60 4.93
N PHE A 5 24.28 16.58 4.80
CA PHE A 5 23.99 17.53 5.86
C PHE A 5 23.42 16.84 7.11
N PHE A 6 22.51 15.88 6.93
CA PHE A 6 21.98 15.07 8.03
C PHE A 6 23.09 14.27 8.73
N CYS A 7 23.96 13.60 7.95
CA CYS A 7 25.06 12.83 8.51
C CYS A 7 26.01 13.70 9.34
N VAL A 8 26.43 14.86 8.82
CA VAL A 8 27.29 15.80 9.55
C VAL A 8 26.61 16.33 10.82
N LYS A 9 25.32 16.69 10.73
CA LYS A 9 24.55 17.18 11.88
C LYS A 9 24.47 16.16 13.02
N HIS A 10 24.43 14.88 12.68
CA HIS A 10 24.27 13.78 13.64
C HIS A 10 25.57 13.01 13.92
N ASP A 11 26.72 13.55 13.50
CA ASP A 11 28.04 12.93 13.68
C ASP A 11 28.11 11.49 13.14
N ILE A 12 27.47 11.26 11.99
CA ILE A 12 27.45 9.98 11.28
C ILE A 12 28.55 9.99 10.23
N ASP A 13 29.55 9.13 10.41
CA ASP A 13 30.61 8.93 9.43
C ASP A 13 30.05 8.42 8.09
N VAL A 14 30.40 9.13 7.02
CA VAL A 14 30.06 8.73 5.66
C VAL A 14 31.27 8.01 5.06
N PRO A 15 31.18 6.69 4.81
CA PRO A 15 32.31 5.93 4.26
C PRO A 15 32.57 6.34 2.80
N ASN A 16 33.84 6.36 2.40
CA ASN A 16 34.20 6.45 0.99
C ASN A 16 33.80 5.15 0.29
N MET A 17 33.01 5.26 -0.77
CA MET A 17 32.41 4.10 -1.46
C MET A 17 33.44 3.26 -2.23
N ASP A 18 34.56 3.87 -2.64
CA ASP A 18 35.64 3.17 -3.36
C ASP A 18 36.61 2.45 -2.41
N ASP A 19 36.58 2.75 -1.11
CA ASP A 19 37.43 2.09 -0.13
C ASP A 19 36.97 0.64 0.11
N MET A 20 37.93 -0.20 0.52
CA MET A 20 37.67 -1.57 0.95
C MET A 20 36.78 -1.58 2.20
N PHE A 21 35.73 -2.39 2.18
CA PHE A 21 34.88 -2.61 3.33
C PHE A 21 35.63 -3.38 4.42
N VAL A 22 35.53 -2.92 5.66
CA VAL A 22 36.14 -3.58 6.82
C VAL A 22 35.07 -3.79 7.87
N ASP A 23 34.80 -5.05 8.19
CA ASP A 23 33.92 -5.43 9.29
C ASP A 23 34.40 -4.79 10.61
N ARG A 24 33.50 -4.09 11.32
CA ARG A 24 33.80 -3.54 12.65
C ARG A 24 34.26 -4.68 13.57
N GLY A 25 35.47 -4.57 14.11
CA GLY A 25 36.07 -5.55 15.03
C GLY A 25 36.87 -6.69 14.38
N ARG A 26 36.99 -6.74 13.04
CA ARG A 26 37.87 -7.71 12.36
C ARG A 26 39.17 -7.08 11.86
N SER A 27 40.23 -7.88 11.88
CA SER A 27 41.51 -7.51 11.27
C SER A 27 41.38 -7.42 9.75
N ARG A 28 41.90 -6.33 9.15
CA ARG A 28 41.97 -6.13 7.70
C ARG A 28 42.62 -7.30 6.95
N ARG A 29 43.50 -8.06 7.60
CA ARG A 29 44.20 -9.22 7.01
C ARG A 29 43.27 -10.38 6.63
N LYS A 30 42.02 -10.39 7.11
CA LYS A 30 41.02 -11.44 6.84
C LYS A 30 39.72 -10.88 6.25
N ALA A 31 39.70 -9.61 5.84
CA ALA A 31 38.51 -9.00 5.25
C ALA A 31 38.33 -9.52 3.80
N GLN A 32 37.08 -9.73 3.39
CA GLN A 32 36.76 -10.00 1.99
C GLN A 32 37.19 -8.81 1.13
N GLU A 33 37.66 -9.08 -0.09
CA GLU A 33 38.07 -8.03 -1.02
C GLU A 33 36.87 -7.36 -1.71
N ILE A 34 35.97 -6.76 -0.92
CA ILE A 34 34.79 -6.04 -1.42
C ILE A 34 34.86 -4.56 -1.04
N THR A 35 34.36 -3.69 -1.91
CA THR A 35 34.29 -2.24 -1.65
C THR A 35 33.09 -1.90 -0.78
N ASN A 36 33.14 -0.74 -0.12
CA ASN A 36 31.99 -0.17 0.58
C ASN A 36 30.77 -0.05 -0.34
N LEU A 37 30.97 0.36 -1.60
CA LEU A 37 29.91 0.43 -2.60
C LEU A 37 29.20 -0.91 -2.78
N HIS A 38 29.96 -2.01 -2.91
CA HIS A 38 29.40 -3.33 -3.09
C HIS A 38 28.58 -3.76 -1.87
N ARG A 39 29.14 -3.62 -0.66
CA ARG A 39 28.46 -3.95 0.60
C ARG A 39 27.13 -3.21 0.73
N TYR A 40 27.13 -1.88 0.56
CA TYR A 40 25.91 -1.09 0.75
C TYR A 40 24.88 -1.32 -0.36
N ARG A 41 25.31 -1.43 -1.62
CA ARG A 41 24.38 -1.58 -2.74
C ARG A 41 23.86 -2.99 -2.89
N VAL A 42 24.73 -3.98 -2.84
CA VAL A 42 24.38 -5.37 -3.17
C VAL A 42 23.94 -6.11 -1.93
N GLU A 43 24.72 -6.06 -0.87
CA GLU A 43 24.44 -6.88 0.31
C GLU A 43 23.39 -6.23 1.22
N LEU A 44 23.40 -4.90 1.39
CA LEU A 44 22.44 -4.23 2.27
C LEU A 44 21.19 -3.75 1.52
N TYR A 45 21.36 -2.96 0.46
CA TYR A 45 20.22 -2.31 -0.19
C TYR A 45 19.31 -3.30 -0.92
N TYR A 46 19.85 -4.28 -1.64
CA TYR A 46 19.01 -5.32 -2.25
C TYR A 46 18.34 -6.22 -1.21
N GLU A 47 19.03 -6.58 -0.12
CA GLU A 47 18.41 -7.34 0.97
C GLU A 47 17.22 -6.57 1.58
N VAL A 48 17.38 -5.27 1.82
CA VAL A 48 16.28 -4.42 2.29
C VAL A 48 15.15 -4.35 1.26
N LEU A 49 15.46 -4.19 -0.03
CA LEU A 49 14.44 -4.16 -1.08
C LEU A 49 13.68 -5.49 -1.17
N ASP A 50 14.37 -6.62 -1.09
CA ASP A 50 13.76 -7.94 -1.14
C ASP A 50 12.84 -8.17 0.08
N MET A 51 13.27 -7.74 1.27
CA MET A 51 12.43 -7.77 2.47
C MET A 51 11.17 -6.90 2.31
N GLN A 52 11.30 -5.68 1.77
CA GLN A 52 10.16 -4.81 1.51
C GLN A 52 9.22 -5.40 0.47
N LEU A 53 9.76 -6.00 -0.60
CA LEU A 53 8.98 -6.66 -1.64
C LEU A 53 8.23 -7.87 -1.08
N GLN A 54 8.88 -8.68 -0.25
CA GLN A 54 8.26 -9.82 0.42
C GLN A 54 7.12 -9.37 1.34
N GLU A 55 7.34 -8.32 2.13
CA GLU A 55 6.32 -7.76 3.02
C GLU A 55 5.12 -7.21 2.23
N LEU A 56 5.37 -6.48 1.14
CA LEU A 56 4.34 -5.99 0.23
C LEU A 56 3.54 -7.14 -0.37
N ASN A 57 4.20 -8.16 -0.89
CA ASN A 57 3.54 -9.33 -1.47
C ASN A 57 2.74 -10.13 -0.42
N SER A 58 3.20 -10.16 0.83
CA SER A 58 2.47 -10.80 1.93
C SER A 58 1.21 -10.02 2.30
N ARG A 59 1.30 -8.68 2.39
CA ARG A 59 0.16 -7.81 2.76
C ARG A 59 -0.85 -7.65 1.63
N PHE A 60 -0.39 -7.50 0.40
CA PHE A 60 -1.20 -7.29 -0.80
C PHE A 60 -1.19 -8.53 -1.69
N ASN A 61 -1.52 -9.67 -1.11
CA ASN A 61 -1.79 -10.88 -1.90
C ASN A 61 -3.00 -10.64 -2.83
N GLU A 62 -3.27 -11.60 -3.71
CA GLU A 62 -4.35 -11.52 -4.70
C GLU A 62 -5.70 -11.16 -4.07
N THR A 63 -6.08 -11.86 -3.00
CA THR A 63 -7.36 -11.64 -2.29
C THR A 63 -7.44 -10.27 -1.63
N ASN A 64 -6.39 -9.85 -0.91
CA ASN A 64 -6.37 -8.55 -0.24
C ASN A 64 -6.39 -7.40 -1.25
N THR A 65 -5.71 -7.57 -2.38
CA THR A 65 -5.72 -6.60 -3.48
C THR A 65 -7.11 -6.54 -4.12
N GLU A 66 -7.76 -7.68 -4.36
CA GLU A 66 -9.14 -7.74 -4.86
C GLU A 66 -10.11 -7.03 -3.89
N LEU A 67 -10.00 -7.28 -2.59
CA LEU A 67 -10.78 -6.62 -1.55
C LEU A 67 -10.64 -5.09 -1.60
N LEU A 68 -9.40 -4.59 -1.64
CA LEU A 68 -9.12 -3.15 -1.71
C LEU A 68 -9.66 -2.52 -3.00
N LEU A 69 -9.50 -3.19 -4.14
CA LEU A 69 -10.04 -2.72 -5.42
C LEU A 69 -11.57 -2.69 -5.44
N CYS A 70 -12.23 -3.59 -4.72
CA CYS A 70 -13.68 -3.55 -4.57
C CYS A 70 -14.12 -2.41 -3.64
N LEU A 71 -13.44 -2.20 -2.51
CA LEU A 71 -13.73 -1.10 -1.58
C LEU A 71 -13.49 0.28 -2.21
N ALA A 72 -12.48 0.41 -3.08
CA ALA A 72 -12.22 1.64 -3.82
C ALA A 72 -13.41 2.12 -4.66
N CYS A 73 -14.32 1.21 -5.06
CA CYS A 73 -15.54 1.57 -5.78
C CYS A 73 -16.57 2.35 -4.95
N LEU A 74 -16.37 2.50 -3.64
CA LEU A 74 -17.19 3.36 -2.78
C LEU A 74 -16.62 4.78 -2.63
N SER A 75 -15.52 5.09 -3.33
CA SER A 75 -14.88 6.41 -3.32
C SER A 75 -15.91 7.50 -3.70
N PRO A 76 -16.07 8.56 -2.88
CA PRO A 76 -16.96 9.66 -3.20
C PRO A 76 -16.39 10.62 -4.26
N ASN A 77 -15.10 10.47 -4.60
CA ASN A 77 -14.43 11.35 -5.56
C ASN A 77 -15.15 11.40 -6.91
N ASP A 78 -15.13 12.58 -7.53
CA ASP A 78 -15.71 12.87 -8.84
C ASP A 78 -17.16 12.34 -8.99
N LEU A 79 -17.98 12.55 -7.96
CA LEU A 79 -19.38 12.09 -7.90
C LEU A 79 -19.49 10.56 -8.00
N PHE A 80 -18.67 9.87 -7.22
CA PHE A 80 -18.58 8.41 -7.20
C PHE A 80 -18.27 7.82 -8.58
N SER A 81 -17.31 8.42 -9.31
CA SER A 81 -16.94 8.00 -10.67
C SER A 81 -16.43 6.56 -10.74
N ASP A 82 -15.70 6.12 -9.71
CA ASP A 82 -15.13 4.78 -9.56
C ASP A 82 -16.16 3.69 -9.21
N PHE A 83 -17.43 4.06 -9.03
CA PHE A 83 -18.48 3.12 -8.68
C PHE A 83 -18.59 1.98 -9.70
N ASN A 84 -18.47 0.77 -9.20
CA ASN A 84 -18.64 -0.45 -9.98
C ASN A 84 -19.42 -1.49 -9.19
N LYS A 85 -20.70 -1.63 -9.57
CA LYS A 85 -21.62 -2.58 -8.96
C LYS A 85 -21.10 -4.02 -8.96
N GLN A 86 -20.48 -4.48 -10.06
CA GLN A 86 -20.00 -5.87 -10.14
C GLN A 86 -18.87 -6.13 -9.15
N LYS A 87 -17.95 -5.18 -8.97
CA LYS A 87 -16.88 -5.29 -7.96
C LYS A 87 -17.44 -5.25 -6.53
N LEU A 88 -18.46 -4.44 -6.25
CA LEU A 88 -19.10 -4.43 -4.93
C LEU A 88 -19.90 -5.70 -4.63
N LEU A 89 -20.52 -6.32 -5.65
CA LEU A 89 -21.12 -7.65 -5.50
C LEU A 89 -20.05 -8.73 -5.29
N ARG A 90 -18.91 -8.60 -5.97
CA ARG A 90 -17.76 -9.47 -5.77
C ARG A 90 -17.23 -9.37 -4.33
N LEU A 91 -17.22 -8.18 -3.73
CA LEU A 91 -16.87 -7.99 -2.32
C LEU A 91 -17.74 -8.85 -1.40
N ALA A 92 -19.07 -8.84 -1.56
CA ALA A 92 -19.97 -9.68 -0.78
C ALA A 92 -19.72 -11.19 -1.00
N GLN A 93 -19.39 -11.59 -2.24
CA GLN A 93 -19.05 -12.99 -2.55
C GLN A 93 -17.76 -13.49 -1.87
N LEU A 94 -16.86 -12.58 -1.47
CA LEU A 94 -15.66 -12.94 -0.70
C LEU A 94 -15.98 -13.32 0.75
N TYR A 95 -17.21 -13.06 1.23
CA TYR A 95 -17.70 -13.43 2.56
C TYR A 95 -18.90 -14.40 2.48
N PRO A 96 -18.70 -15.64 1.98
CA PRO A 96 -19.79 -16.58 1.72
C PRO A 96 -20.53 -17.06 2.98
N ASN A 97 -19.95 -16.87 4.16
CA ASN A 97 -20.60 -17.18 5.44
C ASN A 97 -21.54 -16.05 5.91
N GLU A 98 -21.37 -14.84 5.40
CA GLU A 98 -22.14 -13.65 5.79
C GLU A 98 -23.24 -13.32 4.78
N PHE A 99 -23.04 -13.66 3.50
CA PHE A 99 -23.98 -13.37 2.43
C PHE A 99 -24.42 -14.63 1.71
N SER A 100 -25.73 -14.89 1.72
CA SER A 100 -26.35 -15.89 0.84
C SER A 100 -26.46 -15.38 -0.59
N THR A 101 -26.78 -16.28 -1.53
CA THR A 101 -27.07 -15.91 -2.91
C THR A 101 -28.25 -14.95 -3.04
N ILE A 102 -29.24 -15.07 -2.15
CA ILE A 102 -30.41 -14.18 -2.10
C ILE A 102 -29.98 -12.79 -1.62
N ASP A 103 -29.12 -12.72 -0.60
CA ASP A 103 -28.60 -11.45 -0.08
C ASP A 103 -27.78 -10.72 -1.14
N ILE A 104 -26.96 -11.43 -1.92
CA ILE A 104 -26.18 -10.84 -3.03
C ILE A 104 -27.10 -10.31 -4.13
N MET A 105 -28.19 -11.00 -4.46
CA MET A 105 -29.18 -10.50 -5.41
C MET A 105 -29.87 -9.23 -4.90
N ALA A 106 -30.29 -9.22 -3.63
CA ALA A 106 -30.92 -8.06 -3.00
C ALA A 106 -29.95 -6.86 -2.93
N LEU A 107 -28.69 -7.11 -2.56
CA LEU A 107 -27.62 -6.12 -2.57
C LEU A 107 -27.44 -5.49 -3.95
N GLY A 108 -27.58 -6.29 -5.02
CA GLY A 108 -27.52 -5.78 -6.39
C GLY A 108 -28.54 -4.69 -6.68
N THR A 109 -29.78 -4.85 -6.21
CA THR A 109 -30.82 -3.82 -6.35
C THR A 109 -30.55 -2.63 -5.43
N GLN A 110 -30.13 -2.87 -4.19
CA GLN A 110 -29.78 -1.81 -3.24
C GLN A 110 -28.64 -0.92 -3.73
N LEU A 111 -27.64 -1.50 -4.41
CA LEU A 111 -26.53 -0.75 -4.98
C LEU A 111 -26.95 0.19 -6.11
N ASP A 112 -27.97 -0.17 -6.90
CA ASP A 112 -28.51 0.71 -7.95
C ASP A 112 -29.20 1.93 -7.32
N THR A 113 -29.96 1.72 -6.25
CA THR A 113 -30.60 2.81 -5.50
C THR A 113 -29.56 3.67 -4.80
N TYR A 114 -28.59 3.05 -4.13
CA TYR A 114 -27.49 3.74 -3.44
C TYR A 114 -26.77 4.73 -4.36
N ILE A 115 -26.32 4.30 -5.54
CA ILE A 115 -25.55 5.19 -6.42
C ILE A 115 -26.40 6.34 -6.98
N LEU A 116 -27.69 6.10 -7.21
CA LEU A 116 -28.63 7.15 -7.62
C LEU A 116 -28.75 8.21 -6.52
N ASP A 117 -28.97 7.78 -5.28
CA ASP A 117 -29.13 8.68 -4.14
C ASP A 117 -27.84 9.47 -3.85
N MET A 118 -26.70 8.78 -3.88
CA MET A 118 -25.38 9.38 -3.65
C MET A 118 -25.01 10.44 -4.69
N ARG A 119 -25.38 10.24 -5.96
CA ARG A 119 -25.07 11.20 -7.04
C ARG A 119 -26.06 12.35 -7.15
N THR A 120 -27.29 12.18 -6.68
CA THR A 120 -28.35 13.19 -6.83
C THR A 120 -28.52 14.07 -5.60
N SER A 121 -28.16 13.58 -4.41
CA SER A 121 -28.23 14.37 -3.19
C SER A 121 -27.06 15.36 -3.12
N GLY A 122 -27.40 16.64 -2.98
CA GLY A 122 -26.42 17.70 -2.68
C GLY A 122 -25.71 17.53 -1.33
N GLU A 123 -26.20 16.63 -0.47
CA GLU A 123 -25.53 16.30 0.78
C GLU A 123 -24.22 15.53 0.54
N PHE A 124 -24.16 14.65 -0.47
CA PHE A 124 -23.01 13.79 -0.70
C PHE A 124 -22.00 14.35 -1.71
N SER A 125 -22.29 15.51 -2.32
CA SER A 125 -21.47 16.13 -3.37
C SER A 125 -20.12 16.69 -2.88
N GLU A 126 -20.00 17.00 -1.58
CA GLU A 126 -18.80 17.61 -0.99
C GLU A 126 -17.89 16.61 -0.25
N LEU A 127 -18.22 15.31 -0.28
CA LEU A 127 -17.43 14.28 0.39
C LEU A 127 -16.06 14.09 -0.29
N LYS A 128 -14.98 14.05 0.50
CA LYS A 128 -13.61 13.96 -0.02
C LYS A 128 -12.98 12.58 0.13
N ASP A 129 -13.44 11.83 1.12
CA ASP A 129 -12.97 10.48 1.36
C ASP A 129 -14.05 9.57 1.96
N ILE A 130 -13.73 8.28 2.02
CA ILE A 130 -14.63 7.27 2.56
C ILE A 130 -14.90 7.45 4.06
N GLY A 131 -14.02 8.14 4.79
CA GLY A 131 -14.22 8.47 6.20
C GLY A 131 -15.28 9.55 6.39
N ASP A 132 -15.35 10.53 5.49
CA ASP A 132 -16.43 11.53 5.47
C ASP A 132 -17.76 10.87 5.14
N LEU A 133 -17.78 9.95 4.16
CA LEU A 133 -18.97 9.15 3.84
C LEU A 133 -19.46 8.38 5.07
N ALA A 134 -18.55 7.68 5.77
CA ALA A 134 -18.89 6.87 6.95
C ALA A 134 -19.39 7.68 8.16
N LYS A 135 -19.08 8.99 8.25
CA LYS A 135 -19.64 9.87 9.30
C LYS A 135 -21.06 10.34 8.99
N ARG A 136 -21.44 10.29 7.70
CA ARG A 136 -22.69 10.85 7.18
C ARG A 136 -23.79 9.79 7.06
N MET A 137 -23.38 8.54 6.89
CA MET A 137 -24.23 7.35 6.96
C MET A 137 -24.40 6.87 8.40
#